data_AF-A0A1I5C9A5-F1
#
_entry.id   AF-A0A1I5C9A5-F1
#
_cell.length_a   1.000
_cell.length_b   1.000
_cell.length_c   1.000
_cell.angle_alpha   90.00
_cell.angle_beta   90.00
_cell.angle_gamma   90.00
#
_symmetry.space_group_name_H-M   'P 1'
#
loop_
_entity.id
_entity.type
_entity.pdbx_description
1 polymer ?
#
loop_
_entity_poly.entity_id
_entity_poly.type
_entity_poly.pdbx_seq_one_letter_code
_entity_poly.pdbx_strand_id
1 'polypeptide(L)'
;MIDSLNSVSSLTTRGSDFNGVSETRFISNSGQTAAIDVTGEVDESGNTFADYFSGVTTDAINTVKMGETAAIEGIEGKESVQNVVDAVMNAELALQSAIAIRDKVVAAYQEVSRMTI
;
A
#
# COMPACT_ATOMS: atom_id res chain seq x y z
N MET A 1 -11.25 21.47 35.59
CA MET A 1 -11.92 22.01 34.38
C MET A 1 -11.26 23.34 33.97
N ILE A 2 -9.92 23.37 33.90
CA ILE A 2 -9.09 24.53 33.53
C ILE A 2 -7.81 23.88 33.00
N ASP A 3 -7.64 23.75 31.68
CA ASP A 3 -6.36 23.45 30.97
C ASP A 3 -6.54 23.31 29.44
N SER A 4 -7.74 23.55 28.90
CA SER A 4 -8.04 23.57 27.45
C SER A 4 -7.80 24.92 26.76
N LEU A 5 -6.98 25.81 27.35
CA LEU A 5 -6.79 27.18 26.82
C LEU A 5 -5.39 27.50 26.28
N ASN A 6 -4.44 26.54 26.30
CA ASN A 6 -3.05 26.83 25.91
C ASN A 6 -2.55 26.17 24.61
N SER A 7 -3.40 25.47 23.85
CA SER A 7 -2.99 24.84 22.58
C SER A 7 -3.50 25.55 21.31
N VAL A 8 -4.23 26.65 21.44
CA VAL A 8 -4.76 27.44 20.30
C VAL A 8 -3.80 28.59 19.89
N SER A 9 -2.71 28.79 20.65
CA SER A 9 -1.80 29.95 20.50
C SER A 9 -0.56 29.70 19.62
N SER A 10 -0.51 28.64 18.81
CA SER A 10 0.58 28.39 17.85
C SER A 10 0.18 28.48 16.38
N LEU A 11 -1.06 28.88 16.08
CA LEU A 11 -1.56 28.92 14.68
C LEU A 11 -1.62 30.32 14.07
N THR A 12 -1.09 31.35 14.73
CA THR A 12 -1.14 32.72 14.21
C THR A 12 0.12 33.49 14.59
N THR A 13 1.08 33.60 13.67
CA THR A 13 1.79 34.84 13.29
C THR A 13 2.98 34.51 12.38
N ARG A 14 2.76 34.56 11.07
CA ARG A 14 3.58 35.40 10.18
C ARG A 14 2.77 35.62 8.91
N GLY A 15 2.07 36.76 8.91
CA GLY A 15 1.36 37.25 7.75
C GLY A 15 2.32 37.55 6.61
N SER A 16 1.89 37.12 5.42
CA SER A 16 2.11 37.84 4.17
C SER A 16 0.94 37.45 3.26
N ASP A 17 -0.11 38.25 3.41
CA ASP A 17 -1.11 38.66 2.43
C ASP A 17 -1.31 37.83 1.15
N PHE A 18 -2.51 37.24 1.12
CA PHE A 18 -3.49 37.06 0.04
C PHE A 18 -3.14 37.28 -1.45
N ASN A 19 -3.76 36.38 -2.22
CA ASN A 19 -4.48 36.65 -3.48
C ASN A 19 -3.70 36.48 -4.80
N GLY A 20 -3.59 35.22 -5.22
CA GLY A 20 -3.19 34.83 -6.58
C GLY A 20 -3.48 33.36 -6.79
N VAL A 21 -4.64 33.04 -7.36
CA VAL A 21 -5.02 31.69 -7.77
C VAL A 21 -4.10 31.24 -8.89
N SER A 22 -3.07 30.44 -8.59
CA SER A 22 -2.35 29.51 -9.49
C SER A 22 -1.04 29.09 -8.82
N GLU A 23 -1.13 28.37 -7.71
CA GLU A 23 -0.01 27.54 -7.28
C GLU A 23 -0.62 26.31 -6.63
N THR A 24 -0.93 25.34 -7.49
CA THR A 24 -0.99 23.93 -7.13
C THR A 24 0.18 23.70 -6.19
N ARG A 25 -0.12 23.55 -4.90
CA ARG A 25 0.80 23.09 -3.88
C ARG A 25 1.15 21.64 -4.21
N PHE A 26 1.92 21.48 -5.28
CA PHE A 26 2.84 20.38 -5.45
C PHE A 26 3.74 20.48 -4.23
N ILE A 27 3.55 19.55 -3.32
CA ILE A 27 4.53 19.24 -2.29
C ILE A 27 5.86 19.09 -3.05
N SER A 28 6.77 20.03 -2.84
CA SER A 28 8.16 19.99 -3.27
C SER A 28 8.91 18.89 -2.51
N ASN A 29 8.45 17.65 -2.66
CA ASN A 29 9.29 16.49 -2.53
C ASN A 29 9.98 16.30 -3.88
N SER A 30 10.94 17.17 -4.17
CA SER A 30 11.89 16.97 -5.25
C SER A 30 12.70 15.71 -4.94
N GLY A 31 12.29 14.58 -5.53
CA GLY A 31 13.15 13.39 -5.62
C GLY A 31 12.53 12.02 -5.40
N GLN A 32 11.23 11.87 -5.08
CA GLN A 32 10.68 10.52 -4.84
C GLN A 32 9.32 10.29 -5.49
N THR A 33 9.25 10.48 -6.81
CA THR A 33 8.60 9.45 -7.62
C THR A 33 9.57 8.28 -7.62
N ALA A 34 9.36 7.33 -6.71
CA ALA A 34 10.02 6.02 -6.78
C ALA A 34 9.53 5.38 -8.09
N ALA A 35 10.26 5.65 -9.17
CA ALA A 35 10.31 4.74 -10.28
C ALA A 35 10.74 3.41 -9.65
N ILE A 36 9.90 2.40 -9.80
CA ILE A 36 10.28 1.03 -9.51
C ILE A 36 11.43 0.76 -10.48
N ASP A 37 12.66 0.84 -9.97
CA ASP A 37 13.84 0.53 -10.73
C ASP A 37 13.83 -0.99 -10.97
N VAL A 38 13.54 -1.37 -12.22
CA VAL A 38 13.53 -2.77 -12.68
C VAL A 38 14.93 -3.18 -13.14
N THR A 39 15.90 -2.28 -13.05
CA THR A 39 17.32 -2.65 -13.11
C THR A 39 17.62 -3.33 -11.78
N GLY A 40 18.15 -4.56 -11.79
CA GLY A 40 18.35 -5.40 -10.60
C GLY A 40 19.39 -4.88 -9.60
N GLU A 41 19.42 -3.58 -9.34
CA GLU A 41 20.24 -2.92 -8.35
C GLU A 41 19.61 -3.07 -6.96
N VAL A 42 20.48 -3.42 -6.01
CA VAL A 42 20.16 -3.47 -4.58
C VAL A 42 20.04 -2.04 -4.05
N ASP A 43 19.01 -1.78 -3.23
CA ASP A 43 18.86 -0.48 -2.57
C ASP A 43 20.01 -0.22 -1.57
N GLU A 44 20.07 0.99 -1.00
CA GLU A 44 21.08 1.36 0.01
C GLU A 44 21.04 0.46 1.28
N SER A 45 19.92 -0.25 1.49
CA SER A 45 19.70 -1.22 2.56
C SER A 45 20.08 -2.66 2.17
N GLY A 46 20.55 -2.89 0.94
CA GLY A 46 20.92 -4.20 0.40
C GLY A 46 19.74 -5.06 -0.05
N ASN A 47 18.53 -4.50 -0.15
CA ASN A 47 17.35 -5.24 -0.57
C ASN A 47 17.14 -5.15 -2.08
N THR A 48 16.77 -6.26 -2.69
CA THR A 48 16.37 -6.31 -4.10
C THR A 48 14.86 -6.08 -4.23
N PHE A 49 14.40 -5.74 -5.44
CA PHE A 49 12.97 -5.76 -5.76
C PHE A 49 12.30 -7.10 -5.37
N ALA A 50 13.02 -8.22 -5.54
CA ALA A 50 12.52 -9.55 -5.18
C ALA A 50 12.27 -9.69 -3.66
N ASP A 51 13.08 -9.06 -2.82
CA ASP A 51 12.93 -9.10 -1.36
C ASP A 51 11.68 -8.34 -0.91
N TYR A 52 11.47 -7.13 -1.45
CA TYR A 52 10.23 -6.36 -1.21
C TYR A 52 9.00 -7.11 -1.72
N PHE A 53 9.10 -7.66 -2.93
CA PHE A 53 8.02 -8.42 -3.54
C PHE A 53 7.67 -9.69 -2.74
N SER A 54 8.68 -10.38 -2.21
CA SER A 54 8.53 -11.54 -1.33
C SER A 54 7.80 -11.17 -0.02
N GLY A 55 8.15 -10.04 0.59
CA GLY A 55 7.46 -9.52 1.78
C GLY A 55 5.98 -9.25 1.50
N VAL A 56 5.69 -8.46 0.47
CA VAL A 56 4.31 -8.13 0.07
C VAL A 56 3.50 -9.37 -0.27
N THR A 57 4.09 -10.35 -0.96
CA THR A 57 3.42 -11.61 -1.30
C THR A 57 3.11 -12.43 -0.05
N THR A 58 4.04 -12.49 0.90
CA THR A 58 3.83 -13.19 2.18
C THR A 58 2.69 -12.57 2.98
N ASP A 59 2.64 -11.24 3.05
CA ASP A 59 1.59 -10.51 3.74
C ASP A 59 0.21 -10.70 3.08
N ALA A 60 0.18 -10.73 1.74
CA ALA A 60 -1.04 -11.04 0.98
C ALA A 60 -1.56 -12.45 1.30
N ILE A 61 -0.68 -13.46 1.34
CA ILE A 61 -1.06 -14.85 1.71
C ILE A 61 -1.61 -14.89 3.14
N ASN A 62 -0.96 -14.20 4.08
CA ASN A 62 -1.42 -14.14 5.46
C ASN A 62 -2.80 -13.49 5.57
N THR A 63 -3.04 -12.41 4.82
CA THR A 63 -4.34 -11.72 4.76
C THR A 63 -5.44 -12.65 4.25
N VAL A 64 -5.18 -13.43 3.20
CA VAL A 64 -6.14 -14.42 2.68
C VAL A 64 -6.46 -15.49 3.72
N LYS A 65 -5.43 -16.05 4.38
CA LYS A 65 -5.63 -17.05 5.46
C LYS A 65 -6.41 -16.49 6.64
N MET A 66 -6.20 -15.23 7.00
CA MET A 66 -6.98 -14.55 8.03
C MET A 66 -8.44 -14.42 7.62
N GLY A 67 -8.72 -14.07 6.36
CA GLY A 67 -10.08 -14.07 5.81
C GLY A 67 -10.76 -15.43 5.88
N GLU A 68 -10.06 -16.51 5.53
CA GLU A 68 -10.57 -17.88 5.66
C GLU A 68 -10.85 -18.26 7.11
N THR A 69 -9.94 -17.92 8.03
CA THR A 69 -10.09 -18.20 9.46
C THR A 69 -11.30 -17.45 10.03
N ALA A 70 -11.41 -16.16 9.75
CA ALA A 70 -12.54 -15.34 10.16
C ALA A 70 -13.87 -15.90 9.59
N ALA A 71 -13.89 -16.35 8.33
CA ALA A 71 -15.08 -16.98 7.75
C ALA A 71 -15.48 -18.25 8.49
N ILE A 72 -14.52 -19.11 8.86
CA ILE A 72 -14.78 -20.32 9.67
C ILE A 72 -15.34 -19.94 11.04
N GLU A 73 -14.69 -19.02 11.75
CA GLU A 73 -15.11 -18.56 13.07
C GLU A 73 -16.47 -17.85 13.04
N GLY A 74 -16.78 -17.16 11.95
CA GLY A 74 -18.09 -16.56 11.68
C GLY A 74 -19.21 -17.59 11.53
N ILE A 75 -18.95 -18.70 10.84
CA ILE A 75 -19.90 -19.83 10.72
C ILE A 75 -20.12 -20.51 12.07
N GLU A 76 -19.07 -20.58 12.90
CA GLU A 76 -19.14 -21.13 14.27
C GLU A 76 -19.78 -20.15 15.27
N GLY A 77 -20.06 -18.91 14.86
CA GLY A 77 -20.61 -17.85 15.73
C GLY A 77 -19.63 -17.27 16.75
N LYS A 78 -18.33 -17.49 16.56
CA LYS A 78 -17.25 -17.00 17.43
C LYS A 78 -16.76 -15.61 17.04
N GLU A 79 -16.93 -15.23 15.78
CA GLU A 79 -16.51 -13.94 15.21
C GLU A 79 -17.75 -13.13 14.79
N SER A 80 -17.70 -11.79 14.93
CA SER A 80 -18.81 -10.92 14.51
C SER A 80 -18.93 -10.92 12.98
N VAL A 81 -20.17 -10.97 12.47
CA VAL A 81 -20.46 -10.91 11.02
C VAL A 81 -19.79 -9.70 10.35
N GLN A 82 -19.66 -8.57 11.05
CA GLN A 82 -18.96 -7.40 10.54
C GLN A 82 -17.46 -7.68 10.30
N ASN A 83 -16.78 -8.26 11.29
CA ASN A 83 -15.36 -8.59 11.20
C ASN A 83 -15.10 -9.64 10.12
N VAL A 84 -16.03 -10.60 9.96
CA VAL A 84 -15.95 -11.62 8.89
C VAL A 84 -15.99 -10.96 7.52
N VAL A 85 -16.93 -10.04 7.29
CA VAL A 85 -17.04 -9.32 6.02
C VAL A 85 -15.80 -8.47 5.76
N ASP A 86 -15.29 -7.76 6.76
CA ASP A 86 -14.08 -6.95 6.62
C ASP A 86 -12.85 -7.83 6.27
N ALA A 87 -12.69 -8.96 6.94
CA ALA A 87 -11.60 -9.90 6.68
C ALA A 87 -11.70 -10.51 5.27
N VAL A 88 -12.92 -10.89 4.83
CA VAL A 88 -13.16 -11.43 3.49
C VAL A 88 -12.91 -10.38 2.40
N MET A 89 -13.37 -9.14 2.58
CA MET A 89 -13.10 -8.06 1.61
C MET A 89 -11.60 -7.77 1.46
N ASN A 90 -10.85 -7.77 2.58
CA ASN A 90 -9.40 -7.60 2.54
C ASN A 90 -8.70 -8.77 1.84
N ALA A 91 -9.16 -10.01 2.08
CA ALA A 91 -8.67 -11.19 1.39
C ALA A 91 -8.97 -11.14 -0.12
N GLU A 92 -10.15 -10.69 -0.54
CA GLU A 92 -10.51 -10.52 -1.95
C GLU A 92 -9.62 -9.48 -2.65
N LEU A 93 -9.33 -8.35 -1.99
CA LEU A 93 -8.42 -7.34 -2.53
C LEU A 93 -7.00 -7.90 -2.72
N ALA A 94 -6.48 -8.64 -1.72
CA ALA A 94 -5.19 -9.29 -1.81
C ALA A 94 -5.15 -10.34 -2.95
N LEU A 95 -6.22 -11.13 -3.10
CA LEU A 95 -6.36 -12.11 -4.16
C LEU A 95 -6.39 -11.46 -5.54
N GLN A 96 -7.14 -10.37 -5.72
CA GLN A 96 -7.19 -9.63 -6.99
C GLN A 96 -5.81 -9.08 -7.36
N SER A 97 -5.07 -8.55 -6.39
CA SER A 97 -3.70 -8.09 -6.60
C SER A 97 -2.77 -9.25 -7.01
N ALA A 98 -2.85 -10.39 -6.33
CA ALA A 98 -2.07 -11.57 -6.66
C ALA A 98 -2.35 -12.08 -8.09
N ILE A 99 -3.60 -12.06 -8.54
CA ILE A 99 -3.98 -12.40 -9.92
C ILE A 99 -3.39 -11.40 -10.91
N ALA A 100 -3.50 -10.10 -10.64
CA ALA A 100 -2.92 -9.08 -11.51
C ALA A 100 -1.41 -9.24 -11.67
N ILE A 101 -0.71 -9.54 -10.56
CA ILE A 101 0.72 -9.80 -10.59
C ILE A 101 1.05 -11.07 -11.36
N ARG A 102 0.31 -12.17 -11.12
CA ARG A 102 0.46 -13.42 -11.88
C ARG A 102 0.40 -13.16 -13.37
N ASP A 103 -0.60 -12.39 -13.82
CA ASP A 103 -0.78 -12.09 -15.23
C ASP A 103 0.39 -11.26 -15.79
N LYS A 104 0.93 -10.31 -15.01
CA LYS A 104 2.11 -9.52 -15.39
C LYS A 104 3.40 -10.35 -15.47
N VAL A 105 3.63 -11.24 -14.51
CA VAL A 105 4.81 -12.13 -14.51
C VAL A 105 4.74 -13.10 -15.69
N VAL A 106 3.56 -13.66 -15.95
CA VAL A 106 3.33 -14.52 -17.12
C VAL A 106 3.56 -13.74 -18.43
N ALA A 107 3.05 -12.52 -18.53
CA ALA A 107 3.28 -11.66 -19.70
C ALA A 107 4.77 -11.35 -19.91
N ALA A 108 5.49 -10.98 -18.84
CA ALA A 108 6.93 -10.73 -18.89
C ALA A 108 7.72 -11.98 -19.33
N TYR A 109 7.35 -13.17 -18.82
CA TYR A 109 7.95 -14.43 -19.26
C TYR A 109 7.69 -14.71 -20.74
N GLN A 110 6.45 -14.51 -21.20
CA GLN A 110 6.12 -14.68 -22.61
C GLN A 110 6.84 -13.68 -23.51
N GLU A 111 7.02 -12.44 -23.08
CA GLU A 111 7.76 -11.42 -23.84
C GLU A 111 9.24 -11.79 -23.99
N VAL A 112 9.90 -12.15 -22.88
CA VAL A 112 11.30 -12.64 -22.90
C VAL A 112 11.43 -13.91 -23.76
N SER A 113 10.46 -14.82 -23.69
CA SER A 113 10.44 -16.02 -24.52
C SER A 113 10.24 -15.72 -26.00
N ARG A 114 9.49 -14.68 -26.37
CA ARG A 114 9.30 -14.24 -27.76
C ARG A 114 10.50 -13.46 -28.30
N MET A 115 11.29 -12.88 -27.40
CA MET A 115 12.55 -12.18 -27.71
C MET A 115 13.76 -13.14 -27.76
N THR A 116 13.56 -14.41 -27.39
CA THR A 116 14.61 -15.44 -27.49
C THR A 116 14.95 -15.69 -28.96
N ILE A 117 16.19 -15.30 -29.33
CA ILE A 117 17.02 -15.66 -30.50
C ILE A 117 16.42 -16.61 -31.53
#